data_AF-A0A7V9M3B3-F1
#
_entry.id   AF-A0A7V9M3B3-F1
#
_cell.length_a   1.000
_cell.length_b   1.000
_cell.length_c   1.000
_cell.angle_alpha   90.00
_cell.angle_beta   90.00
_cell.angle_gamma   90.00
#
_symmetry.space_group_name_H-M   'P 1'
#
loop_
_entity.id
_entity.type
_entity.pdbx_description
1 polymer ?
#
loop_
_entity_poly.entity_id
_entity_poly.type
_entity_poly.pdbx_seq_one_letter_code
_entity_poly.pdbx_strand_id
1 'polypeptide(L)'
;MKYSLVSFIVFLVFCSSCNNDPQTKTTVEKEDSSEAIAPVNMETIQCYAGVTGKDSVFLKLNKNNNNVSGNLEYKRFEKDQNKGTIEGMMRGDTLLANYTFMSEGVTSVREVIFLKKGNTLVEGFGEVEEKSGKMVFKNTGATKFDESVLLKETDCNK
;
A
#
# COMPACT_ATOMS: atom_id res chain seq x y z
N MET A 1 40.17 33.94 -33.12
CA MET A 1 39.67 33.74 -34.51
C MET A 1 38.18 33.46 -34.38
N LYS A 2 37.35 34.47 -34.65
CA LYS A 2 36.72 34.77 -35.94
C LYS A 2 35.37 34.05 -36.08
N TYR A 3 34.35 34.90 -36.08
CA TYR A 3 32.91 34.79 -36.31
C TYR A 3 32.41 33.64 -37.20
N SER A 4 31.17 33.20 -36.93
CA SER A 4 30.15 33.31 -37.99
C SER A 4 28.74 33.51 -37.43
N LEU A 5 28.22 34.71 -37.69
CA LEU A 5 26.80 35.09 -37.73
C LEU A 5 26.16 34.50 -38.98
N VAL A 6 24.98 33.88 -38.89
CA VAL A 6 23.93 34.03 -39.92
C VAL A 6 22.58 34.11 -39.22
N SER A 7 21.83 35.13 -39.64
CA SER A 7 20.54 35.59 -39.13
C SER A 7 19.40 35.14 -40.04
N PHE A 8 18.18 35.20 -39.48
CA PHE A 8 16.88 35.33 -40.13
C PHE A 8 16.24 34.09 -40.77
N ILE A 9 15.09 33.69 -40.23
CA ILE A 9 13.79 33.72 -40.91
C ILE A 9 12.70 33.65 -39.84
N VAL A 10 11.94 34.73 -39.71
CA VAL A 10 10.60 34.76 -39.12
C VAL A 10 9.62 34.44 -40.23
N PHE A 11 8.78 33.43 -40.05
CA PHE A 11 7.48 33.35 -40.73
C PHE A 11 6.46 32.71 -39.79
N LEU A 12 5.36 33.42 -39.61
CA LEU A 12 4.29 33.19 -38.65
C LEU A 12 3.06 32.84 -39.48
N VAL A 13 2.52 31.63 -39.38
CA VAL A 13 1.15 31.31 -39.86
C VAL A 13 0.52 30.23 -38.97
N PHE A 14 -0.63 30.60 -38.40
CA PHE A 14 -1.60 29.79 -37.67
C PHE A 14 -2.25 28.71 -38.55
N CYS A 15 -2.62 27.57 -37.95
CA CYS A 15 -3.89 26.88 -38.25
C CYS A 15 -4.31 25.96 -37.10
N SER A 16 -5.55 26.13 -36.66
CA SER A 16 -6.30 25.36 -35.66
C SER A 16 -6.64 23.94 -36.14
N SER A 17 -6.77 22.98 -35.22
CA SER A 17 -8.00 22.16 -35.13
C SER A 17 -8.03 21.32 -33.84
N CYS A 18 -9.13 21.43 -33.10
CA CYS A 18 -9.56 20.46 -32.11
C CYS A 18 -10.23 19.29 -32.83
N ASN A 19 -9.87 18.04 -32.49
CA ASN A 19 -10.76 16.90 -32.69
C ASN A 19 -11.18 16.38 -31.31
N ASN A 20 -12.35 16.82 -30.87
CA ASN A 20 -13.18 16.04 -29.97
C ASN A 20 -14.11 15.21 -30.87
N ASP A 21 -14.04 13.90 -30.77
CA ASP A 21 -14.98 12.97 -31.39
C ASP A 21 -16.04 12.60 -30.36
N PRO A 22 -17.31 12.98 -30.57
CA PRO A 22 -18.43 12.32 -29.94
C PRO A 22 -19.29 11.68 -31.04
N GLN A 23 -19.10 10.39 -31.29
CA GLN A 23 -20.13 9.57 -31.91
C GLN A 23 -20.79 8.65 -30.88
N THR A 24 -21.90 9.19 -30.39
CA THR A 24 -23.10 8.47 -29.98
C THR A 24 -23.38 7.26 -30.88
N LYS A 25 -23.48 6.07 -30.28
CA LYS A 25 -24.40 5.05 -30.78
C LYS A 25 -25.15 4.44 -29.60
N THR A 26 -26.29 5.05 -29.31
CA THR A 26 -27.42 4.39 -28.67
C THR A 26 -27.93 3.32 -29.64
N THR A 27 -27.97 2.08 -29.19
CA THR A 27 -28.91 1.08 -29.71
C THR A 27 -29.45 0.36 -28.49
N VAL A 28 -30.73 0.61 -28.22
CA VAL A 28 -31.54 -0.16 -27.29
C VAL A 28 -31.96 -1.41 -28.03
N GLU A 29 -31.58 -2.58 -27.54
CA GLU A 29 -32.31 -3.82 -27.78
C GLU A 29 -32.34 -4.63 -26.47
N LYS A 30 -33.51 -5.22 -26.25
CA LYS A 30 -34.05 -5.75 -25.00
C LYS A 30 -33.71 -7.23 -24.85
N GLU A 31 -33.82 -7.70 -23.61
CA GLU A 31 -34.13 -9.09 -23.18
C GLU A 31 -32.99 -9.99 -22.67
N ASP A 32 -33.03 -10.13 -21.34
CA ASP A 32 -32.95 -11.36 -20.56
C ASP A 32 -31.58 -11.97 -20.17
N SER A 33 -31.58 -12.41 -18.91
CA SER A 33 -30.62 -13.27 -18.22
C SER A 33 -29.48 -12.61 -17.42
N SER A 34 -29.56 -12.90 -16.12
CA SER A 34 -28.51 -12.91 -15.12
C SER A 34 -27.94 -11.55 -14.70
N GLU A 35 -28.56 -10.94 -13.68
CA GLU A 35 -27.82 -10.13 -12.72
C GLU A 35 -26.67 -10.99 -12.16
N ALA A 36 -25.48 -10.84 -12.74
CA ALA A 36 -24.26 -11.13 -12.02
C ALA A 36 -24.25 -10.16 -10.84
N ILE A 37 -24.59 -10.67 -9.65
CA ILE A 37 -24.40 -9.95 -8.39
C ILE A 37 -22.91 -9.60 -8.36
N ALA A 38 -22.56 -8.36 -8.71
CA ALA A 38 -21.21 -7.88 -8.57
C ALA A 38 -20.80 -8.13 -7.12
N PRO A 39 -19.60 -8.67 -6.85
CA PRO A 39 -19.17 -8.93 -5.48
C PRO A 39 -19.31 -7.63 -4.69
N VAL A 40 -20.16 -7.64 -3.67
CA VAL A 40 -20.36 -6.50 -2.78
C VAL A 40 -18.99 -6.18 -2.20
N ASN A 41 -18.45 -5.03 -2.61
CA ASN A 41 -17.18 -4.55 -2.14
C ASN A 41 -17.33 -4.12 -0.67
N MET A 42 -17.27 -5.10 0.24
CA MET A 42 -17.33 -4.82 1.67
C MET A 42 -15.96 -4.34 2.12
N GLU A 43 -15.80 -3.03 2.16
CA GLU A 43 -14.67 -2.44 2.88
C GLU A 43 -14.86 -2.66 4.37
N THR A 44 -13.89 -3.35 4.98
CA THR A 44 -13.89 -3.62 6.41
C THR A 44 -12.70 -2.94 7.07
N ILE A 45 -12.96 -2.17 8.12
CA ILE A 45 -11.91 -1.56 8.94
C ILE A 45 -11.68 -2.46 10.16
N GLN A 46 -10.42 -2.79 10.43
CA GLN A 46 -10.01 -3.55 11.61
C GLN A 46 -8.79 -2.89 12.26
N CYS A 47 -8.77 -2.83 13.59
CA CYS A 47 -7.64 -2.27 14.32
C CYS A 47 -7.08 -3.28 15.29
N TYR A 48 -5.75 -3.26 15.43
CA TYR A 48 -5.00 -4.18 16.28
C TYR A 48 -3.98 -3.40 17.10
N ALA A 49 -3.76 -3.83 18.33
CA ALA A 49 -2.73 -3.26 19.19
C ALA A 49 -1.98 -4.36 19.95
N GLY A 50 -0.69 -4.14 20.16
CA GLY A 50 0.19 -5.01 20.95
C GLY A 50 1.12 -4.19 21.83
N VAL A 51 1.51 -4.77 22.97
CA VAL A 51 2.50 -4.20 23.89
C VAL A 51 3.51 -5.30 24.21
N THR A 52 4.79 -5.01 23.98
CA THR A 52 5.91 -5.90 24.30
C THR A 52 6.89 -5.11 25.16
N GLY A 53 6.95 -5.44 26.46
CA GLY A 53 7.72 -4.65 27.43
C GLY A 53 7.19 -3.21 27.53
N LYS A 54 8.01 -2.22 27.14
CA LYS A 54 7.63 -0.79 27.09
C LYS A 54 7.28 -0.30 25.68
N ASP A 55 7.43 -1.16 24.68
CA ASP A 55 7.13 -0.83 23.30
C ASP A 55 5.67 -1.17 22.99
N SER A 56 5.06 -0.41 22.09
CA SER A 56 3.71 -0.68 21.61
C SER A 56 3.60 -0.57 20.10
N VAL A 57 2.67 -1.32 19.55
CA VAL A 57 2.37 -1.35 18.12
C VAL A 57 0.88 -1.12 17.94
N PHE A 58 0.54 -0.25 16.99
CA PHE A 58 -0.83 -0.04 16.55
C PHE A 58 -0.93 -0.23 15.04
N LEU A 59 -1.92 -0.99 14.61
CA LEU A 59 -2.15 -1.33 13.21
C LEU A 59 -3.62 -1.12 12.89
N LYS A 60 -3.91 -0.18 11.99
CA LYS A 60 -5.22 0.01 11.39
C LYS A 60 -5.20 -0.55 9.97
N LEU A 61 -6.10 -1.47 9.66
CA LEU A 61 -6.29 -2.07 8.34
C LEU A 61 -7.60 -1.58 7.73
N ASN A 62 -7.54 -1.12 6.49
CA ASN A 62 -8.69 -0.99 5.61
C ASN A 62 -8.59 -2.12 4.58
N LYS A 63 -9.50 -3.09 4.65
CA LYS A 63 -9.48 -4.27 3.79
C LYS A 63 -10.59 -4.16 2.76
N ASN A 64 -10.22 -4.36 1.50
CA ASN A 64 -11.11 -4.42 0.35
C ASN A 64 -10.79 -5.73 -0.38
N ASN A 65 -11.66 -6.74 -0.21
CA ASN A 65 -11.37 -8.12 -0.63
C ASN A 65 -10.04 -8.62 -0.05
N ASN A 66 -9.07 -8.97 -0.90
CA ASN A 66 -7.73 -9.37 -0.45
C ASN A 66 -6.76 -8.19 -0.34
N ASN A 67 -7.09 -7.04 -0.90
CA ASN A 67 -6.24 -5.86 -0.82
C ASN A 67 -6.35 -5.24 0.58
N VAL A 68 -5.21 -4.81 1.11
CA VAL A 68 -5.11 -4.18 2.43
C VAL A 68 -4.34 -2.89 2.29
N SER A 69 -4.89 -1.82 2.83
CA SER A 69 -4.18 -0.57 3.09
C SER A 69 -4.30 -0.20 4.56
N GLY A 70 -3.59 0.83 5.02
CA GLY A 70 -3.80 1.35 6.36
C GLY A 70 -2.58 2.03 6.97
N ASN A 71 -2.55 2.05 8.30
CA ASN A 71 -1.51 2.72 9.08
C ASN A 71 -0.86 1.74 10.05
N LEU A 72 0.46 1.80 10.16
CA LEU A 72 1.24 1.03 11.10
C LEU A 72 2.16 1.96 11.89
N GLU A 73 2.09 1.83 13.21
CA GLU A 73 2.81 2.66 14.15
C GLU A 73 3.54 1.78 15.17
N TYR A 74 4.86 1.90 15.21
CA TYR A 74 5.72 1.33 16.25
C TYR A 74 6.15 2.45 17.19
N LYS A 75 5.67 2.42 18.43
CA LYS A 75 6.10 3.29 19.50
C LYS A 75 7.13 2.57 20.34
N ARG A 76 8.40 2.90 20.14
CA ARG A 76 9.51 2.36 20.94
C ARG A 76 9.79 3.30 22.10
N PHE A 77 10.07 2.76 23.29
CA PHE A 77 10.33 3.58 24.47
C PHE A 77 11.67 4.33 24.39
N GLU A 78 12.70 3.67 23.84
CA GLU A 78 14.08 4.18 23.83
C GLU A 78 14.53 4.72 22.47
N LYS A 79 13.65 4.71 21.47
CA LYS A 79 13.96 5.14 20.10
C LYS A 79 12.83 6.02 19.57
N ASP A 80 13.10 6.70 18.45
CA ASP A 80 12.07 7.44 17.74
C ASP A 80 10.92 6.51 17.31
N GLN A 81 9.72 7.09 17.35
CA GLN A 81 8.50 6.42 16.90
C GLN A 81 8.53 6.30 15.38
N ASN A 82 8.21 5.11 14.87
CA ASN A 82 8.04 4.91 13.43
C ASN A 82 6.55 4.85 13.14
N LYS A 83 6.05 5.86 12.43
CA LYS A 83 4.67 5.90 11.93
C LYS A 83 4.68 5.95 10.42
N GLY A 84 3.77 5.21 9.80
CA GLY A 84 3.72 5.11 8.35
C GLY A 84 2.42 4.51 7.83
N THR A 85 2.43 4.23 6.52
CA THR A 85 1.33 3.57 5.81
C THR A 85 1.74 2.16 5.41
N ILE A 86 0.75 1.28 5.29
CA ILE A 86 0.95 -0.05 4.73
C ILE A 86 0.06 -0.25 3.52
N GLU A 87 0.59 -1.00 2.54
CA GLU A 87 -0.14 -1.46 1.36
C GLU A 87 0.29 -2.88 1.02
N GLY A 88 -0.68 -3.78 0.91
CA GLY A 88 -0.39 -5.20 0.76
C GLY A 88 -1.61 -6.03 0.40
N MET A 89 -1.45 -7.34 0.59
CA MET A 89 -2.49 -8.31 0.25
C MET A 89 -2.53 -9.45 1.25
N MET A 90 -3.74 -9.88 1.58
CA MET A 90 -4.01 -11.15 2.28
C MET A 90 -3.82 -12.32 1.33
N ARG A 91 -3.04 -13.31 1.75
CA ARG A 91 -2.90 -14.63 1.11
C ARG A 91 -3.27 -15.69 2.13
N GLY A 92 -4.52 -16.15 2.07
CA GLY A 92 -5.09 -16.98 3.13
C GLY A 92 -5.15 -16.20 4.46
N ASP A 93 -4.46 -16.70 5.47
CA ASP A 93 -4.33 -16.08 6.79
C ASP A 93 -3.14 -15.11 6.91
N THR A 94 -2.33 -14.97 5.87
CA THR A 94 -1.07 -14.20 5.94
C THR A 94 -1.20 -12.88 5.18
N LEU A 95 -0.98 -11.77 5.87
CA LEU A 95 -0.80 -10.44 5.26
C LEU A 95 0.68 -10.27 4.91
N LEU A 96 0.99 -10.01 3.64
CA LEU A 96 2.29 -9.46 3.23
C LEU A 96 2.07 -8.04 2.70
N ALA A 97 2.78 -7.06 3.26
CA ALA A 97 2.60 -5.65 2.93
C ALA A 97 3.92 -4.89 2.86
N ASN A 98 3.96 -3.85 2.03
CA ASN A 98 4.98 -2.81 2.11
C ASN A 98 4.58 -1.83 3.21
N TYR A 99 5.51 -1.54 4.11
CA TYR A 99 5.42 -0.50 5.12
C TYR A 99 6.32 0.67 4.71
N THR A 100 5.71 1.82 4.44
CA THR A 100 6.38 3.07 4.07
C THR A 100 6.38 4.00 5.27
N PHE A 101 7.56 4.40 5.72
CA PHE A 101 7.74 5.20 6.93
C PHE A 101 8.89 6.19 6.78
N MET A 102 8.88 7.24 7.59
CA MET A 102 9.99 8.19 7.64
C MET A 102 10.96 7.81 8.76
N SER A 103 12.26 7.83 8.46
CA SER A 103 13.34 7.59 9.40
C SER A 103 14.41 8.64 9.16
N GLU A 104 14.73 9.44 10.17
CA GLU A 104 15.79 10.47 10.08
C GLU A 104 15.61 11.44 8.89
N GLY A 105 14.36 11.76 8.54
CA GLY A 105 14.02 12.63 7.41
C GLY A 105 14.03 11.93 6.04
N VAL A 106 14.32 10.63 5.99
CA VAL A 106 14.33 9.82 4.76
C VAL A 106 13.11 8.89 4.73
N THR A 107 12.38 8.89 3.62
CA THR A 107 11.31 7.91 3.40
C THR A 107 11.92 6.56 3.07
N SER A 108 11.59 5.55 3.86
CA SER A 108 12.05 4.17 3.73
C SER A 108 10.86 3.23 3.51
N VAL A 109 11.09 2.14 2.77
CA VAL A 109 10.09 1.09 2.55
C VAL A 109 10.67 -0.25 2.96
N ARG A 110 9.92 -1.01 3.77
CA ARG A 110 10.24 -2.39 4.12
C ARG A 110 9.02 -3.29 4.02
N GLU A 111 9.21 -4.56 3.70
CA GLU A 111 8.13 -5.53 3.84
C GLU A 111 7.88 -5.85 5.33
N VAL A 112 6.62 -6.05 5.65
CA VAL A 112 6.13 -6.61 6.90
C VAL A 112 5.20 -7.77 6.58
N ILE A 113 5.22 -8.80 7.43
CA ILE A 113 4.38 -9.97 7.27
C ILE A 113 3.65 -10.24 8.59
N PHE A 114 2.35 -10.47 8.52
CA PHE A 114 1.53 -10.78 9.69
C PHE A 114 0.74 -12.06 9.44
N LEU A 115 0.77 -12.99 10.39
CA LEU A 115 -0.07 -14.18 10.40
C LEU A 115 -1.33 -13.92 11.24
N LYS A 116 -2.51 -14.08 10.64
CA LYS A 116 -3.80 -13.94 11.33
C LYS A 116 -4.18 -15.23 12.03
N LYS A 117 -4.41 -15.16 13.34
CA LYS A 117 -4.91 -16.28 14.16
C LYS A 117 -6.16 -15.82 14.92
N GLY A 118 -7.34 -16.11 14.38
CA GLY A 118 -8.60 -15.60 14.96
C GLY A 118 -8.64 -14.07 14.96
N ASN A 119 -8.66 -13.48 16.16
CA ASN A 119 -8.69 -12.02 16.39
C ASN A 119 -7.30 -11.45 16.73
N THR A 120 -6.23 -12.17 16.39
CA THR A 120 -4.86 -11.69 16.58
C THR A 120 -4.08 -11.69 15.27
N LEU A 121 -3.06 -10.84 15.23
CA LEU A 121 -2.02 -10.82 14.21
C LEU A 121 -0.67 -11.04 14.90
N VAL A 122 0.15 -11.94 14.35
CA VAL A 122 1.53 -12.16 14.81
C VAL A 122 2.46 -11.63 13.74
N GLU A 123 3.34 -10.68 14.06
CA GLU A 123 4.37 -10.23 13.12
C GLU A 123 5.39 -11.35 12.89
N GLY A 124 5.76 -11.56 11.64
CA GLY A 124 6.79 -12.52 11.26
C GLY A 124 8.14 -11.85 11.04
N PHE A 125 9.21 -12.50 11.47
CA PHE A 125 10.57 -12.03 11.29
C PHE A 125 11.40 -13.04 10.50
N GLY A 126 12.33 -12.55 9.68
CA GLY A 126 13.17 -13.39 8.84
C GLY A 126 14.29 -12.59 8.20
N GLU A 127 15.15 -13.27 7.43
CA GLU A 127 16.19 -12.58 6.68
C GLU A 127 15.59 -11.68 5.60
N VAL A 128 16.13 -10.46 5.53
CA VAL A 128 15.77 -9.46 4.52
C VAL A 128 16.98 -9.11 3.65
N GLU A 129 16.70 -8.56 2.48
CA GLU A 129 17.70 -8.01 1.57
C GLU A 129 17.17 -6.73 0.94
N GLU A 130 18.08 -5.86 0.49
CA GLU A 130 17.69 -4.68 -0.27
C GLU A 130 17.42 -5.07 -1.73
N LYS A 131 16.23 -4.71 -2.23
CA LYS A 131 15.90 -4.76 -3.66
C LYS A 131 15.25 -3.46 -4.08
N SER A 132 15.87 -2.77 -5.04
CA SER A 132 15.33 -1.54 -5.64
C SER A 132 14.94 -0.48 -4.60
N GLY A 133 15.80 -0.26 -3.58
CA GLY A 133 15.56 0.72 -2.51
C GLY A 133 14.50 0.30 -1.48
N LYS A 134 14.13 -0.98 -1.43
CA LYS A 134 13.20 -1.54 -0.45
C LYS A 134 13.85 -2.71 0.29
N MET A 135 13.63 -2.80 1.60
CA MET A 135 14.01 -3.98 2.37
C MET A 135 12.92 -5.05 2.24
N VAL A 136 13.21 -6.16 1.58
CA VAL A 136 12.25 -7.24 1.30
C VAL A 136 12.69 -8.55 1.95
N PHE A 137 11.76 -9.46 2.23
CA PHE A 137 12.13 -10.79 2.74
C PHE A 137 12.84 -11.60 1.67
N LYS A 138 13.97 -12.24 2.02
CA LYS A 138 14.65 -13.18 1.12
C LYS A 138 13.78 -14.40 0.83
N ASN A 139 13.08 -14.88 1.85
CA ASN A 139 12.16 -16.00 1.77
C ASN A 139 11.02 -15.82 2.79
N THR A 140 9.83 -15.47 2.30
CA THR A 140 8.63 -15.31 3.14
C THR A 140 8.20 -16.61 3.81
N GLY A 141 8.44 -17.77 3.19
CA GLY A 141 8.14 -19.09 3.76
C GLY A 141 9.09 -19.51 4.88
N ALA A 142 10.23 -18.84 5.04
CA ALA A 142 11.18 -19.05 6.15
C ALA A 142 10.97 -18.05 7.31
N THR A 143 9.92 -17.21 7.24
CA THR A 143 9.61 -16.26 8.32
C THR A 143 9.12 -17.01 9.56
N LYS A 144 9.50 -16.49 10.72
CA LYS A 144 9.16 -17.05 12.03
C LYS A 144 8.09 -16.19 12.70
N PHE A 145 7.02 -16.83 13.14
CA PHE A 145 5.92 -16.22 13.88
C PHE A 145 5.99 -16.68 15.34
N ASP A 146 6.96 -16.16 16.09
CA ASP A 146 7.29 -16.59 17.45
C ASP A 146 6.56 -15.82 18.57
N GLU A 147 5.54 -15.03 18.19
CA GLU A 147 4.70 -14.24 19.11
C GLU A 147 5.45 -13.13 19.87
N SER A 148 6.68 -12.80 19.46
CA SER A 148 7.44 -11.65 19.98
C SER A 148 6.72 -10.31 19.76
N VAL A 149 5.94 -10.21 18.69
CA VAL A 149 5.00 -9.11 18.42
C VAL A 149 3.63 -9.69 18.11
N LEU A 150 2.80 -9.81 19.14
CA LEU A 150 1.41 -10.24 19.04
C LEU A 150 0.48 -9.04 19.20
N LEU A 151 -0.34 -8.80 18.18
CA LEU A 151 -1.35 -7.75 18.15
C LEU A 151 -2.73 -8.37 18.35
N LYS A 152 -3.54 -7.80 19.24
CA LYS A 152 -4.92 -8.21 19.46
C LYS A 152 -5.86 -7.18 18.85
N GLU A 153 -6.96 -7.65 18.27
CA GLU A 153 -8.01 -6.78 17.75
C GLU A 153 -8.53 -5.84 18.85
N THR A 154 -8.77 -4.59 18.49
CA THR A 154 -9.17 -3.51 19.40
C THR A 154 -9.96 -2.44 18.65
N ASP A 155 -10.61 -1.54 19.37
CA ASP A 155 -11.30 -0.41 18.77
C ASP A 155 -10.34 0.54 18.04
N CYS A 156 -10.80 1.06 16.90
CA CYS A 156 -10.04 2.01 16.08
C CYS A 156 -9.97 3.43 16.64
N ASN A 157 -10.68 3.72 17.73
CA ASN A 157 -10.79 5.05 18.34
C ASN A 157 -9.71 5.34 19.39
N LYS A 158 -8.60 4.60 19.37
CA LYS A 158 -7.49 4.75 20.32
C LYS A 158 -6.51 5.84 19.94
#